data_AF-A0A3C1EEW2-F1
#
_entry.id   AF-A0A3C1EEW2-F1
#
_cell.length_a   1.000
_cell.length_b   1.000
_cell.length_c   1.000
_cell.angle_alpha   90.00
_cell.angle_beta   90.00
_cell.angle_gamma   90.00
#
_symmetry.space_group_name_H-M   'P 1'
#
loop_
_entity.id
_entity.type
_entity.pdbx_description
1 polymer ?
#
loop_
_entity_poly.entity_id
_entity_poly.type
_entity_poly.pdbx_seq_one_letter_code
_entity_poly.pdbx_strand_id
1 'polypeptide(L)'
;MWARCIPIYWGNPNVGLEFNTRSFLSLNDYRTEEEFLEAIIEIDQDDAKYRRMLAEPYFPGNRVNEYYDENRVLAFFERILGDPTPPVGRRRRNRFLGRWRLAKGMYT
;
A
#
# COMPACT_ATOMS: atom_id res chain seq x y z
N MET A 1 15.64 -9.27 -2.37
CA MET A 1 14.76 -9.70 -1.24
C MET A 1 14.23 -11.15 -1.31
N TRP A 2 13.67 -11.66 -2.42
CA TRP A 2 13.40 -13.11 -2.55
C TRP A 2 14.24 -13.77 -3.64
N ALA A 3 14.32 -13.11 -4.81
CA ALA A 3 15.17 -13.52 -5.94
C ALA A 3 16.67 -13.22 -5.74
N ARG A 4 17.10 -12.85 -4.52
CA ARG A 4 18.48 -12.47 -4.19
C ARG A 4 19.09 -11.40 -5.11
N CYS A 5 18.29 -10.43 -5.52
CA CYS A 5 18.72 -9.22 -6.22
C CYS A 5 18.34 -7.95 -5.43
N ILE A 6 18.97 -6.83 -5.81
CA ILE A 6 18.63 -5.48 -5.38
C ILE A 6 17.40 -5.02 -6.18
N PRO A 7 16.28 -4.67 -5.52
CA PRO A 7 15.13 -4.10 -6.21
C PRO A 7 15.41 -2.67 -6.72
N ILE A 8 14.90 -2.37 -7.90
CA ILE A 8 14.80 -1.01 -8.45
C ILE A 8 13.31 -0.65 -8.40
N TYR A 9 12.95 0.34 -7.59
CA TYR A 9 11.57 0.64 -7.21
C TYR A 9 11.12 2.03 -7.66
N TRP A 10 9.85 2.13 -8.04
CA TRP A 10 9.12 3.38 -8.23
C TRP A 10 7.65 3.17 -7.86
N GLY A 11 6.99 4.20 -7.30
CA GLY A 11 5.57 4.14 -6.93
C GLY A 11 5.26 4.94 -5.67
N ASN A 12 5.08 4.26 -4.54
CA ASN A 12 4.73 4.87 -3.26
C ASN A 12 5.90 5.75 -2.75
N PRO A 13 5.75 7.09 -2.62
CA PRO A 13 6.81 7.97 -2.11
C PRO A 13 7.19 7.66 -0.66
N ASN A 14 6.31 6.98 0.09
CA ASN A 14 6.53 6.61 1.48
C ASN A 14 7.00 5.16 1.66
N VAL A 15 7.49 4.49 0.61
CA VAL A 15 7.97 3.09 0.67
C VAL A 15 9.02 2.85 1.77
N GLY A 16 9.79 3.88 2.14
CA GLY A 16 10.77 3.83 3.23
C GLY A 16 10.17 3.64 4.64
N LEU A 17 8.85 3.82 4.81
CA LEU A 17 8.16 3.46 6.06
C LEU A 17 7.96 1.95 6.21
N GLU A 18 7.94 1.23 5.09
CA GLU A 18 7.67 -0.21 5.04
C GLU A 18 8.96 -1.02 4.88
N PHE A 19 9.91 -0.51 4.09
CA PHE A 19 11.16 -1.18 3.75
C PHE A 19 12.39 -0.32 4.10
N ASN A 20 13.50 -0.98 4.44
CA ASN A 20 14.78 -0.34 4.68
C ASN A 20 15.31 0.28 3.37
N THR A 21 15.37 1.61 3.27
CA THR A 21 15.85 2.33 2.09
C THR A 21 17.30 2.01 1.70
N ARG A 22 18.07 1.37 2.59
CA ARG A 22 19.43 0.91 2.29
C ARG A 22 19.49 -0.43 1.56
N SER A 23 18.35 -1.12 1.37
CA SER A 23 18.27 -2.46 0.79
C SER A 23 17.73 -2.52 -0.65
N PHE A 24 17.42 -1.35 -1.23
CA PHE A 24 16.91 -1.22 -2.60
C PHE A 24 17.24 0.19 -3.14
N LEU A 25 17.07 0.37 -4.44
CA LEU A 25 17.13 1.68 -5.09
C LEU A 25 15.72 2.18 -5.36
N SER A 26 15.40 3.39 -4.91
CA SER A 26 14.10 4.03 -5.12
C SER A 26 14.26 5.27 -5.99
N LEU A 27 13.49 5.40 -7.06
CA LEU A 27 13.49 6.64 -7.85
C LEU A 27 13.04 7.84 -7.01
N ASN A 28 12.27 7.63 -5.95
CA ASN A 28 11.82 8.69 -5.05
C ASN A 28 12.95 9.36 -4.27
N ASP A 29 14.14 8.74 -4.19
CA ASP A 29 15.29 9.26 -3.43
C ASP A 29 16.15 10.24 -4.26
N TYR A 30 15.82 10.43 -5.55
CA TYR A 30 16.60 11.23 -6.51
C TYR A 30 15.75 12.36 -7.09
N ARG A 31 16.40 13.47 -7.49
CA ARG A 31 15.69 14.64 -8.03
C ARG A 31 15.32 14.47 -9.50
N THR A 32 16.14 13.74 -10.24
CA THR A 32 15.94 13.47 -11.67
C THR A 32 16.14 11.99 -11.99
N GLU A 33 15.64 11.58 -13.15
CA GLU A 33 15.83 10.22 -13.63
C GLU A 33 17.31 9.94 -13.95
N GLU A 34 18.04 10.93 -14.43
CA GLU A 34 19.48 10.83 -14.71
C GLU A 34 20.28 10.52 -13.44
N GLU A 35 20.03 11.23 -12.33
CA GLU A 35 20.67 10.95 -11.04
C GLU A 35 20.40 9.51 -10.58
N PHE A 36 19.17 9.01 -10.80
CA PHE A 36 18.80 7.64 -10.46
C PHE A 36 19.51 6.60 -11.33
N LEU A 37 19.58 6.84 -12.66
CA LEU A 37 20.29 5.97 -13.59
C LEU A 37 21.78 5.91 -13.29
N GLU A 38 22.40 7.04 -12.93
CA GLU A 38 23.79 7.09 -12.50
C GLU A 38 24.02 6.23 -11.24
N ALA A 39 23.13 6.29 -10.25
CA ALA A 39 23.22 5.45 -9.06
C ALA A 39 23.08 3.95 -9.36
N ILE A 40 22.22 3.57 -10.30
CA ILE A 40 22.09 2.16 -10.75
C ILE A 40 23.42 1.70 -11.38
N ILE A 41 23.99 2.49 -12.29
CA ILE A 41 25.27 2.18 -12.95
C ILE A 41 26.40 2.09 -11.92
N GLU A 42 26.46 3.02 -10.97
CA GLU A 42 27.46 3.04 -9.90
C GLU A 42 27.44 1.75 -9.08
N ILE A 43 26.26 1.27 -8.70
CA ILE A 43 26.11 0.04 -7.92
C ILE A 43 26.43 -1.21 -8.75
N ASP A 44 26.05 -1.24 -10.03
CA ASP A 44 26.34 -2.34 -10.94
C ASP A 44 27.86 -2.50 -11.20
N GLN A 45 28.59 -1.38 -11.27
CA GLN A 45 30.04 -1.37 -11.54
C GLN A 45 30.91 -1.57 -10.29
N ASP A 46 30.33 -1.56 -9.08
CA ASP A 46 31.06 -1.73 -7.81
C ASP A 46 30.50 -2.91 -7.01
N ASP A 47 31.14 -4.07 -7.16
CA ASP A 47 30.79 -5.31 -6.44
C ASP A 47 30.70 -5.13 -4.92
N ALA A 48 31.48 -4.22 -4.32
CA ALA A 48 31.47 -4.01 -2.89
C ALA A 48 30.24 -3.20 -2.47
N LYS A 49 29.82 -2.19 -3.23
CA LYS A 49 28.54 -1.49 -3.02
C LYS A 49 27.36 -2.43 -3.23
N TYR A 50 27.36 -3.19 -4.33
CA TYR A 50 26.33 -4.19 -4.61
C TYR A 50 26.17 -5.18 -3.45
N ARG A 51 27.27 -5.82 -3.01
CA ARG A 51 27.23 -6.81 -1.93
C ARG A 51 26.79 -6.22 -0.60
N ARG A 52 27.18 -4.98 -0.30
CA ARG A 52 26.73 -4.28 0.91
C ARG A 52 25.22 -4.05 0.89
N MET A 53 24.68 -3.48 -0.19
CA MET A 53 23.24 -3.25 -0.32
C MET A 53 22.44 -4.55 -0.31
N LEU A 54 22.93 -5.60 -0.99
CA LEU A 54 22.28 -6.91 -1.00
C LEU A 54 22.21 -7.57 0.39
N ALA A 55 23.18 -7.27 1.26
CA ALA A 55 23.24 -7.81 2.62
C ALA A 55 22.39 -7.03 3.64
N GLU A 56 21.86 -5.86 3.27
CA GLU A 56 21.01 -5.06 4.15
C GLU A 56 19.69 -5.79 4.49
N PRO A 57 19.21 -5.73 5.74
CA PRO A 57 17.91 -6.28 6.11
C PRO A 57 16.80 -5.56 5.37
N TYR A 58 15.70 -6.26 5.10
CA TYR A 58 14.62 -5.75 4.26
C TYR A 58 13.75 -4.74 4.96
N PHE A 59 13.54 -4.95 6.26
CA PHE A 59 12.69 -4.10 7.06
C PHE A 59 13.52 -3.12 7.90
N PRO A 60 13.01 -1.91 8.17
CA PRO A 60 13.62 -1.00 9.12
C PRO A 60 13.91 -1.69 10.47
N GLY A 61 15.13 -1.55 10.98
CA GLY A 61 15.53 -2.22 12.23
C GLY A 61 15.49 -3.76 12.18
N ASN A 62 15.43 -4.35 10.99
CA ASN A 62 15.28 -5.80 10.78
C ASN A 62 14.06 -6.40 11.50
N ARG A 63 12.96 -5.66 11.57
CA ARG A 63 11.70 -6.09 12.19
C ARG A 63 10.52 -5.76 11.29
N VAL A 64 9.63 -6.72 11.09
CA VAL A 64 8.36 -6.47 10.40
C VAL A 64 7.53 -5.44 11.18
N ASN A 65 6.78 -4.62 10.47
CA ASN A 65 5.89 -3.64 11.09
C ASN A 65 4.58 -4.31 11.57
N GLU A 66 3.75 -3.53 12.27
CA GLU A 66 2.49 -4.01 12.83
C GLU A 66 1.52 -4.55 11.76
N TYR A 67 1.62 -4.15 10.49
CA TYR A 67 0.71 -4.61 9.45
C TYR A 67 0.92 -6.09 9.05
N TYR A 68 2.03 -6.70 9.48
CA TYR A 68 2.28 -8.14 9.32
C TYR A 68 1.75 -8.98 10.51
N ASP A 69 1.16 -8.35 11.53
CA ASP A 69 0.58 -9.06 12.67
C ASP A 69 -0.82 -9.61 12.32
N GLU A 70 -0.91 -10.93 12.19
CA GLU A 70 -2.16 -11.65 11.92
C GLU A 70 -3.23 -11.37 12.97
N ASN A 71 -2.85 -11.13 14.23
CA ASN A 71 -3.81 -10.84 15.30
C ASN A 71 -4.57 -9.54 15.05
N ARG A 72 -3.95 -8.55 14.39
CA ARG A 72 -4.65 -7.31 14.02
C ARG A 72 -5.69 -7.56 12.94
N VAL A 73 -5.41 -8.46 12.01
CA VAL A 73 -6.36 -8.87 10.98
C VAL A 73 -7.53 -9.62 11.63
N LEU A 74 -7.26 -10.54 12.56
CA LEU A 74 -8.29 -11.25 13.32
C LEU A 74 -9.14 -10.28 14.15
N ALA A 75 -8.53 -9.38 14.91
CA ALA A 75 -9.24 -8.37 15.69
C ALA A 75 -10.11 -7.46 14.81
N PHE A 76 -9.66 -7.14 13.59
CA PHE A 76 -10.47 -6.43 12.62
C PHE A 76 -11.70 -7.25 12.19
N PHE A 77 -11.55 -8.55 11.91
CA PHE A 77 -12.66 -9.42 11.57
C PHE A 77 -13.66 -9.59 12.72
N GLU A 78 -13.18 -9.80 13.94
CA GLU A 78 -14.03 -9.87 15.14
C GLU A 78 -14.85 -8.59 15.31
N ARG A 79 -14.23 -7.42 15.11
CA ARG A 79 -14.91 -6.13 15.18
C ARG A 79 -16.01 -5.98 14.12
N ILE A 80 -15.75 -6.34 12.86
CA ILE A 80 -16.74 -6.16 11.78
C ILE A 80 -17.87 -7.19 11.83
N LEU A 81 -17.58 -8.43 12.26
CA LEU A 81 -18.57 -9.51 12.33
C LEU A 81 -19.38 -9.46 13.63
N GLY A 82 -18.78 -8.95 14.71
CA GLY A 82 -19.43 -8.75 16.00
C GLY A 82 -20.26 -7.47 16.10
N ASP A 83 -20.10 -6.51 15.18
CA ASP A 83 -20.88 -5.27 15.17
C ASP A 83 -22.36 -5.57 14.78
N PRO A 84 -23.33 -5.35 15.68
CA PRO A 84 -24.74 -5.61 15.38
C PRO A 84 -25.36 -4.55 14.45
N THR A 85 -24.63 -3.49 14.11
CA THR A 85 -25.12 -2.41 13.26
C THR A 85 -25.50 -2.95 11.88
N PRO A 86 -26.72 -2.70 11.39
CA PRO A 86 -27.14 -3.22 10.10
C PRO A 86 -26.26 -2.65 8.97
N PRO A 87 -25.85 -3.50 7.99
CA PRO A 87 -25.03 -3.05 6.87
C PRO A 87 -25.78 -2.00 6.07
N VAL A 88 -25.05 -1.07 5.45
CA VAL A 88 -25.63 0.08 4.73
C VAL A 88 -26.71 -0.35 3.73
N GLY A 89 -26.54 -1.49 3.06
CA GLY A 89 -27.54 -2.04 2.13
C GLY A 89 -28.86 -2.48 2.76
N ARG A 90 -28.88 -2.82 4.06
CA ARG A 90 -30.11 -3.16 4.82
C ARG A 90 -30.74 -1.96 5.50
N ARG A 91 -30.03 -0.84 5.60
CA ARG A 91 -30.60 0.40 6.13
C ARG A 91 -31.67 0.85 5.14
N ARG A 92 -32.94 0.79 5.54
CA ARG A 92 -34.05 1.28 4.72
C ARG A 92 -33.79 2.75 4.40
N ARG A 93 -33.36 3.04 3.19
CA ARG A 93 -33.46 4.38 2.64
C ARG A 93 -34.95 4.59 2.47
N ASN A 94 -35.56 5.51 3.24
CA ASN A 94 -36.88 6.03 2.92
C ASN A 94 -36.79 6.67 1.53
N ARG A 95 -36.86 5.85 0.48
CA ARG A 95 -37.14 6.28 -0.87
C ARG A 95 -38.58 6.72 -0.79
N PHE A 96 -38.75 8.01 -0.49
CA PHE A 96 -39.99 8.75 -0.52
C PHE A 96 -40.99 8.09 -1.47
N LEU A 97 -42.11 7.65 -0.89
CA LEU A 97 -43.33 7.15 -1.55
C LEU A 97 -44.01 8.20 -2.48
N GLY A 98 -43.26 9.18 -2.98
CA GLY A 98 -43.77 10.36 -3.69
C GLY A 98 -43.31 10.54 -5.13
N ARG A 99 -42.14 10.03 -5.56
CA ARG A 99 -41.64 10.30 -6.92
C ARG A 99 -42.45 9.60 -8.03
N TRP A 100 -43.09 8.47 -7.73
CA TRP A 100 -43.88 7.72 -8.73
C TRP A 100 -45.39 7.99 -8.68
N ARG A 101 -45.90 8.71 -7.67
CA ARG A 101 -47.33 9.09 -7.59
C ARG A 101 -47.65 10.35 -8.41
N LEU A 102 -46.67 11.23 -8.64
CA LEU A 102 -46.86 12.47 -9.41
C LEU A 102 -46.88 12.24 -10.95
N ALA A 103 -46.41 11.10 -11.45
CA ALA A 103 -46.37 10.82 -12.89
C ALA A 103 -47.71 10.34 -13.48
N LYS A 104 -48.75 10.11 -12.67
CA LYS A 104 -50.06 9.60 -13.12
C LYS A 104 -51.23 10.60 -13.01
N GLY A 105 -50.95 11.88 -12.79
CA GLY A 105 -51.98 12.93 -12.65
C GLY A 105 -52.09 13.91 -13.82
N MET A 106 -51.41 13.68 -14.96
CA MET A 106 -51.34 14.66 -16.07
C MET A 106 -52.10 14.23 -17.34
N TYR A 107 -53.01 13.25 -17.26
CA TYR A 107 -53.82 12.78 -18.39
C TYR A 107 -55.27 12.48 -17.99
N THR A 108 -55.94 13.46 -17.39
CA THR A 108 -57.41 13.52 -17.30
C THR A 108 -57.86 14.96 -17.40
#